data_AF-A0AAA9U1P2-F1
#
_entry.id   AF-A0AAA9U1P2-F1
#
_cell.length_a   1.000
_cell.length_b   1.000
_cell.length_c   1.000
_cell.angle_alpha   90.00
_cell.angle_beta   90.00
_cell.angle_gamma   90.00
#
_symmetry.space_group_name_H-M   'P 1'
#
loop_
_entity.id
_entity.type
_entity.pdbx_description
1 polymer ?
#
loop_
_entity_poly.entity_id
_entity_poly.type
_entity_poly.pdbx_seq_one_letter_code
_entity_poly.pdbx_strand_id
1 'polypeptide(L)'
;FELPESYRKFPLAIYFTYDQKDPVPTRLPPIFSEDGNYSVHQNSHTKYHEAVRKVSLKTFPNQVFRVPLTDAQNFSFWRSNAAGARPEETMPWIQNPRHCLIKSAMTRFMDHSILNDRNFSLY
;
A
#
# COMPACT_ATOMS: atom_id res chain seq x y z
N PHE A 1 3.74 -30.24 -66.54
CA PHE A 1 3.26 -31.28 -65.61
C PHE A 1 2.05 -30.74 -64.87
N GLU A 2 0.85 -31.11 -65.31
CA GLU A 2 -0.42 -31.00 -64.58
C GLU A 2 -0.49 -32.17 -63.56
N LEU A 3 -0.63 -31.86 -62.26
CA LEU A 3 -1.81 -32.01 -61.37
C LEU A 3 -1.73 -33.30 -60.50
N PRO A 4 -2.18 -33.27 -59.21
CA PRO A 4 -3.62 -33.41 -58.96
C PRO A 4 -4.23 -32.57 -57.82
N GLU A 5 -5.52 -32.29 -58.03
CA GLU A 5 -6.52 -31.86 -57.06
C GLU A 5 -6.88 -32.98 -56.07
N SER A 6 -6.44 -32.86 -54.83
CA SER A 6 -7.14 -33.40 -53.66
C SER A 6 -6.62 -32.58 -52.47
N TYR A 7 -7.41 -31.82 -51.70
CA TYR A 7 -8.76 -31.99 -51.21
C TYR A 7 -9.36 -30.59 -50.99
N ARG A 8 -10.47 -30.25 -51.67
CA ARG A 8 -11.37 -29.16 -51.25
C ARG A 8 -12.30 -29.70 -50.14
N LYS A 9 -12.72 -28.80 -49.22
CA LYS A 9 -13.83 -28.87 -48.21
C LYS A 9 -13.32 -29.15 -46.77
N PHE A 10 -13.55 -28.37 -45.69
CA PHE A 10 -14.49 -27.30 -45.31
C PHE A 10 -13.97 -26.59 -43.99
N PRO A 11 -14.63 -25.54 -43.44
CA PRO A 11 -14.01 -24.39 -42.76
C PRO A 11 -14.07 -24.45 -41.21
N LEU A 12 -13.57 -23.36 -40.58
CA LEU A 12 -13.75 -22.90 -39.19
C LEU A 12 -12.48 -22.92 -38.32
N ALA A 13 -11.77 -21.80 -38.30
CA ALA A 13 -11.17 -21.30 -37.08
C ALA A 13 -11.18 -19.78 -37.16
N ILE A 14 -12.18 -19.20 -36.51
CA ILE A 14 -12.28 -17.79 -36.20
C ILE A 14 -11.03 -17.46 -35.37
N TYR A 15 -10.02 -16.85 -35.98
CA TYR A 15 -9.00 -16.17 -35.21
C TYR A 15 -9.68 -14.96 -34.59
N PHE A 16 -9.93 -15.04 -33.28
CA PHE A 16 -10.37 -13.92 -32.46
C PHE A 16 -9.45 -12.73 -32.74
N THR A 17 -9.96 -11.76 -33.51
CA THR A 17 -9.41 -10.41 -33.53
C THR A 17 -9.60 -9.87 -32.13
N TYR A 18 -8.52 -9.85 -31.34
CA TYR A 18 -8.45 -8.97 -30.19
C TYR A 18 -8.74 -7.56 -30.71
N ASP A 19 -9.87 -7.01 -30.31
CA ASP A 19 -10.23 -5.61 -30.50
C ASP A 19 -9.20 -4.78 -29.73
N GLN A 20 -8.03 -4.55 -30.34
CA GLN A 20 -7.10 -3.53 -29.92
C GLN A 20 -7.80 -2.22 -30.21
N LYS A 21 -8.56 -1.76 -29.22
CA LYS A 21 -9.09 -0.42 -29.17
C LYS A 21 -7.90 0.53 -29.14
N ASP A 22 -7.50 0.99 -30.32
CA ASP A 22 -6.37 1.91 -30.49
C ASP A 22 -6.52 3.08 -29.51
N PRO A 23 -5.52 3.32 -28.65
CA PRO A 23 -5.58 4.43 -27.72
C PRO A 23 -5.57 5.73 -28.52
N VAL A 24 -6.67 6.48 -28.44
CA VAL A 24 -6.80 7.84 -28.98
C VAL A 24 -5.53 8.62 -28.63
N PRO A 25 -4.81 9.21 -29.61
CA PRO A 25 -3.58 9.95 -29.34
C PRO A 25 -3.92 11.15 -28.46
N THR A 26 -3.73 10.97 -27.16
CA THR A 26 -3.94 12.05 -26.20
C THR A 26 -2.73 12.96 -26.35
N ARG A 27 -2.92 14.23 -26.71
CA ARG A 27 -1.83 15.22 -26.89
C ARG A 27 -1.01 15.51 -25.62
N LEU A 28 -1.29 14.79 -24.54
CA LEU A 28 -0.66 14.94 -23.25
C LEU A 28 0.39 13.83 -23.09
N PRO A 29 1.52 14.11 -22.44
CA PRO A 29 2.49 13.09 -22.11
C PRO A 29 1.79 11.96 -21.33
N PRO A 30 2.09 10.68 -21.62
CA PRO A 30 1.50 9.58 -20.88
C PRO A 30 1.88 9.72 -19.40
N ILE A 31 0.88 9.62 -18.53
CA ILE A 31 1.09 9.68 -17.08
C ILE A 31 1.59 8.29 -16.64
N PHE A 32 2.88 8.04 -16.82
CA PHE A 32 3.53 6.85 -16.28
C PHE A 32 3.59 6.97 -14.77
N SER A 33 2.81 6.13 -14.10
CA SER A 33 2.67 6.12 -12.65
C SER A 33 3.27 4.85 -12.09
N GLU A 34 4.57 4.66 -12.29
CA GLU A 34 5.26 3.45 -11.79
C GLU A 34 5.27 3.39 -10.27
N ASP A 35 5.18 4.53 -9.57
CA ASP A 35 5.44 4.57 -8.13
C ASP A 35 4.40 5.35 -7.31
N GLY A 36 3.11 5.08 -7.52
CA GLY A 36 2.04 5.69 -6.74
C GLY A 36 0.73 4.90 -6.72
N ASN A 37 -0.27 5.46 -6.02
CA ASN A 37 -1.62 4.87 -5.90
C ASN A 37 -2.44 4.85 -7.20
N TYR A 38 -1.89 5.40 -8.30
CA TYR A 38 -2.60 5.59 -9.56
C TYR A 38 -3.13 4.27 -10.15
N SER A 39 -2.40 3.17 -10.00
CA SER A 39 -2.85 1.84 -10.45
C SER A 39 -4.15 1.39 -9.77
N VAL A 40 -4.40 1.84 -8.54
CA VAL A 40 -5.56 1.44 -7.72
C VAL A 40 -6.83 2.17 -8.15
N HIS A 41 -6.75 3.47 -8.44
CA HIS A 41 -7.95 4.30 -8.67
C HIS A 41 -8.01 4.97 -10.05
N GLN A 42 -6.91 5.04 -10.81
CA GLN A 42 -6.83 5.62 -12.15
C GLN A 42 -7.42 7.05 -12.23
N ASN A 43 -7.11 7.90 -11.25
CA ASN A 43 -7.67 9.25 -11.09
C ASN A 43 -9.21 9.36 -11.02
N SER A 44 -9.93 8.25 -10.80
CA SER A 44 -11.37 8.28 -10.54
C SER A 44 -11.64 8.59 -9.06
N HIS A 45 -12.49 9.58 -8.80
CA HIS A 45 -12.87 10.01 -7.45
C HIS A 45 -13.62 8.91 -6.68
N THR A 46 -14.55 8.22 -7.33
CA THR A 46 -15.34 7.14 -6.69
C THR A 46 -14.46 5.95 -6.31
N LYS A 47 -13.60 5.50 -7.24
CA LYS A 47 -12.64 4.41 -6.98
C LYS A 47 -11.64 4.77 -5.88
N TYR A 48 -11.20 6.04 -5.81
CA TYR A 48 -10.33 6.51 -4.75
C TYR A 48 -11.00 6.35 -3.37
N HIS A 49 -12.24 6.80 -3.21
CA HIS A 49 -12.97 6.65 -1.95
C HIS A 49 -13.25 5.19 -1.58
N GLU A 50 -13.48 4.31 -2.55
CA GLU A 50 -13.53 2.86 -2.31
C GLU A 50 -12.21 2.30 -1.80
N ALA A 51 -11.08 2.70 -2.41
CA ALA A 51 -9.75 2.29 -2.00
C ALA A 51 -9.39 2.79 -0.59
N VAL A 52 -9.76 4.03 -0.26
CA VAL A 52 -9.61 4.61 1.10
C VAL A 52 -10.38 3.77 2.12
N ARG A 53 -11.66 3.46 1.85
CA ARG A 53 -12.48 2.61 2.74
C ARG A 53 -11.89 1.22 2.94
N LYS A 54 -11.24 0.67 1.91
CA LYS A 54 -10.60 -0.65 1.93
C LYS A 54 -9.16 -0.60 2.47
N VAL A 55 -8.63 0.57 2.82
CA VAL A 55 -7.24 0.77 3.25
C VAL A 55 -6.24 0.15 2.25
N SER A 56 -6.54 0.25 0.95
CA SER A 56 -5.78 -0.40 -0.13
C SER A 56 -4.79 0.55 -0.83
N LEU A 57 -4.63 1.77 -0.33
CA LEU A 57 -3.68 2.73 -0.87
C LEU A 57 -2.28 2.39 -0.36
N LYS A 58 -1.33 2.23 -1.28
CA LYS A 58 0.10 2.00 -1.02
C LYS A 58 0.75 3.18 -0.28
N THR A 59 0.20 4.36 -0.51
CA THR A 59 0.75 5.65 -0.10
C THR A 59 -0.28 6.40 0.72
N PHE A 60 0.15 6.98 1.84
CA PHE A 60 -0.71 7.85 2.64
C PHE A 60 -1.16 9.07 1.81
N PRO A 61 -2.32 9.67 2.10
CA PRO A 61 -2.85 10.83 1.36
C PRO A 61 -1.88 12.04 1.27
N ASN A 62 -0.78 12.01 2.02
CA ASN A 62 0.15 13.10 2.24
C ASN A 62 1.41 13.06 1.35
N GLN A 63 1.62 12.00 0.54
CA GLN A 63 2.87 11.88 -0.24
C GLN A 63 2.77 12.39 -1.69
N VAL A 64 1.65 12.98 -2.10
CA VAL A 64 1.55 13.64 -3.42
C VAL A 64 2.33 14.96 -3.43
N PHE A 65 2.48 15.58 -2.27
CA PHE A 65 3.09 16.91 -2.13
C PHE A 65 4.49 16.83 -1.52
N ARG A 66 5.38 17.69 -2.03
CA ARG A 66 6.76 17.83 -1.52
C ARG A 66 6.85 18.53 -0.16
N VAL A 67 5.75 19.10 0.34
CA VAL A 67 5.67 19.93 1.56
C VAL A 67 4.33 19.65 2.23
N PRO A 68 4.23 19.61 3.57
CA PRO A 68 2.94 19.45 4.25
C PRO A 68 2.04 20.66 3.96
N LEU A 69 0.82 20.40 3.52
CA LEU A 69 -0.19 21.42 3.23
C LEU A 69 -1.05 21.73 4.45
N THR A 70 -1.14 20.81 5.41
CA THR A 70 -1.91 20.98 6.65
C THR A 70 -1.06 20.67 7.87
N ASP A 71 -1.40 21.26 9.02
CA ASP A 71 -0.68 21.02 10.27
C ASP A 71 -0.75 19.55 10.73
N ALA A 72 -1.89 18.89 10.48
CA ALA A 72 -2.04 17.46 10.72
C ALA A 72 -1.09 16.60 9.85
N GLN A 73 -0.64 17.10 8.69
CA GLN A 73 0.36 16.43 7.86
C GLN A 73 1.78 16.60 8.40
N ASN A 74 2.03 17.62 9.23
CA ASN A 74 3.36 17.94 9.74
C ASN A 74 3.92 16.80 10.59
N PHE A 75 3.10 16.20 11.47
CA PHE A 75 3.52 15.22 12.48
C PHE A 75 4.32 14.01 11.96
N SER A 76 4.00 13.52 10.76
CA SER A 76 4.66 12.36 10.16
C SER A 76 5.47 12.70 8.91
N PHE A 77 5.49 13.97 8.49
CA PHE A 77 6.11 14.38 7.23
C PHE A 77 7.62 14.08 7.19
N TRP A 78 8.31 14.21 8.32
CA TRP A 78 9.74 13.95 8.46
C TRP A 78 10.09 12.46 8.66
N ARG A 79 9.12 11.55 8.73
CA ARG A 79 9.39 10.11 8.88
C ARG A 79 9.65 9.47 7.51
N SER A 80 10.61 8.56 7.46
CA SER A 80 10.86 7.74 6.27
C SER A 80 9.70 6.77 6.02
N ASN A 81 9.22 6.71 4.78
CA ASN A 81 8.18 5.76 4.35
C ASN A 81 8.75 4.48 3.71
N ALA A 82 10.08 4.30 3.75
CA ALA A 82 10.71 3.09 3.26
C ALA A 82 10.22 1.88 4.10
N ALA A 83 9.74 0.85 3.42
CA ALA A 83 9.23 -0.34 4.08
C ALA A 83 10.35 -1.01 4.90
N GLY A 84 10.15 -1.13 6.21
CA GLY A 84 11.13 -1.72 7.13
C GLY A 84 12.22 -0.78 7.63
N ALA A 85 12.24 0.50 7.22
CA ALA A 85 13.15 1.48 7.79
C ALA A 85 12.84 1.67 9.28
N ARG A 86 13.84 1.38 10.12
CA ARG A 86 13.70 1.58 11.55
C ARG A 86 13.79 3.08 11.87
N PRO A 87 12.92 3.63 12.74
CA PRO A 87 13.03 5.03 13.16
C PRO A 87 14.42 5.39 13.67
N GLU A 88 15.11 4.44 14.30
CA GLU A 88 16.49 4.57 14.79
C GLU A 88 17.50 4.85 13.65
N GLU A 89 17.30 4.28 12.47
CA GLU A 89 18.18 4.46 11.30
C GLU A 89 17.98 5.84 10.66
N THR A 90 16.73 6.30 10.61
CA THR A 90 16.37 7.58 9.99
C THR A 90 16.61 8.78 10.92
N MET A 91 16.52 8.59 12.25
CA MET A 91 16.51 9.69 13.22
C MET A 91 17.69 9.55 14.21
N PRO A 92 18.81 10.26 14.00
CA PRO A 92 20.03 10.06 14.80
C PRO A 92 19.84 10.39 16.29
N TRP A 93 18.96 11.35 16.63
CA TRP A 93 18.66 11.69 18.02
C TRP A 93 17.91 10.60 18.80
N ILE A 94 17.43 9.56 18.10
CA ILE A 94 16.71 8.41 18.69
C ILE A 94 17.65 7.23 19.01
N GLN A 95 18.88 7.23 18.50
CA GLN A 95 19.81 6.09 18.59
C GLN A 95 20.37 5.82 19.99
N ASN A 96 20.15 6.73 20.94
CA ASN A 96 20.64 6.57 22.31
C ASN A 96 19.99 5.36 22.99
N PRO A 97 20.76 4.56 23.78
CA PRO A 97 20.21 3.47 24.57
C PRO A 97 19.03 3.95 25.43
N ARG A 98 17.87 3.31 25.25
CA ARG A 98 16.67 3.61 26.03
C ARG A 98 16.56 2.65 27.20
N HIS A 99 16.43 3.19 28.41
CA HIS A 99 16.15 2.40 29.61
C HIS A 99 14.64 2.40 29.88
N CYS A 100 13.88 1.77 28.98
CA CYS A 100 12.44 1.65 29.15
C CYS A 100 12.12 0.94 30.48
N LEU A 101 11.08 1.39 31.18
CA LEU A 101 10.56 0.67 32.35
C LEU A 101 9.93 -0.65 31.89
N ILE A 102 10.71 -1.73 31.93
CA ILE A 102 10.24 -3.07 31.66
C ILE A 102 9.73 -3.66 32.98
N LYS A 103 8.43 -3.95 33.04
CA LYS A 103 7.82 -4.55 34.23
C LYS A 103 8.45 -5.93 34.50
N SER A 104 8.96 -6.10 35.72
CA SER A 104 9.50 -7.38 36.17
C SER A 104 8.43 -8.47 36.13
N ALA A 105 8.84 -9.75 36.14
CA ALA A 105 7.90 -10.86 36.24
C ALA A 105 7.03 -10.75 37.50
N MET A 106 7.60 -10.30 38.62
CA MET A 106 6.87 -10.07 39.87
C MET A 106 5.85 -8.95 39.72
N THR A 107 6.23 -7.82 39.11
CA THR A 107 5.30 -6.69 38.87
C THR A 107 4.14 -7.12 37.98
N ARG A 108 4.41 -7.90 36.92
CA ARG A 108 3.36 -8.43 36.04
C ARG A 108 2.44 -9.41 36.77
N PHE A 109 2.98 -10.26 37.64
CA PHE A 109 2.19 -11.17 38.47
C PHE A 109 1.28 -10.38 39.43
N MET A 110 1.82 -9.39 40.14
CA MET A 110 1.04 -8.54 41.06
C MET A 110 -0.07 -7.79 40.34
N ASP A 111 0.22 -7.16 39.20
CA ASP A 111 -0.79 -6.47 38.36
C ASP A 111 -1.92 -7.43 37.97
N HIS A 112 -1.58 -8.68 37.60
CA HIS A 112 -2.56 -9.69 37.22
C HIS A 112 -3.39 -10.14 38.42
N SER A 113 -2.79 -10.36 39.59
CA SER A 113 -3.51 -10.78 40.80
C SER A 113 -4.49 -9.72 41.28
N ILE A 114 -4.12 -8.44 41.27
CA ILE A 114 -5.00 -7.31 41.63
C ILE A 114 -6.24 -7.25 40.73
N LEU A 115 -6.09 -7.55 39.44
CA LEU A 115 -7.19 -7.48 38.48
C LEU A 115 -8.13 -8.70 38.54
N ASN A 116 -7.61 -9.87 38.92
CA ASN A 116 -8.38 -11.12 38.88
C ASN A 116 -8.97 -11.51 40.23
N ASP A 117 -8.35 -11.13 41.33
CA ASP A 117 -8.81 -11.49 42.67
C ASP A 117 -9.21 -10.23 43.46
N ARG A 118 -10.50 -10.14 43.76
CA ARG A 118 -11.09 -9.03 44.53
C ARG A 118 -10.63 -9.02 45.99
N ASN A 119 -10.18 -10.16 46.51
CA ASN A 119 -9.70 -10.30 47.88
C ASN A 119 -8.17 -10.17 47.98
N PHE A 120 -7.49 -9.98 46.85
CA PHE A 120 -6.06 -9.77 46.84
C PHE A 120 -5.71 -8.41 47.46
N SER A 121 -4.99 -8.45 48.57
CA SER A 121 -4.41 -7.27 49.22
C SER A 121 -2.92 -7.47 49.37
N LEU A 122 -2.16 -6.42 49.06
CA LEU A 122 -0.76 -6.35 49.44
C LEU A 122 -0.77 -5.80 50.88
N TYR A 123 -0.37 -6.65 51.83
CA TYR A 123 -0.42 -6.47 53.29
C TYR A 123 -1.75 -6.83 53.96
#